data_AF-A0A2V7HW28-F1
#
_entry.id   AF-A0A2V7HW28-F1
#
_cell.length_a   1.000
_cell.length_b   1.000
_cell.length_c   1.000
_cell.angle_alpha   90.00
_cell.angle_beta   90.00
_cell.angle_gamma   90.00
#
_symmetry.space_group_name_H-M   'P 1'
#
loop_
_entity.id
_entity.type
_entity.pdbx_description
1 polymer ?
#
loop_
_entity_poly.entity_id
_entity_poly.type
_entity_poly.pdbx_seq_one_letter_code
_entity_poly.pdbx_strand_id
1 'polypeptide(L)' 'MDKIGILDFGGQYTQLIARRIRELGVYSEILPCTQPLDEVLAAGYKGLVLSGGPSSVYEEDAPLPDKKLFEAGVPLLGIC' A
#
# COMPACT_ATOMS: atom_id res chain seq x y z
N MET A 1 4.39 -10.16 -15.36
CA MET A 1 2.99 -9.74 -15.28
C MET A 1 2.96 -8.57 -14.31
N ASP A 2 2.36 -7.44 -14.69
CA ASP A 2 2.38 -6.24 -13.86
C ASP A 2 1.42 -6.41 -12.68
N LYS A 3 1.88 -6.06 -11.47
CA LYS A 3 1.08 -6.10 -10.25
C LYS A 3 1.29 -4.87 -9.38
N ILE A 4 0.22 -4.48 -8.68
CA ILE A 4 0.20 -3.38 -7.71
C ILE A 4 -0.02 -3.94 -6.32
N GLY A 5 0.81 -3.50 -5.37
CA GLY A 5 0.63 -3.79 -3.95
C GLY A 5 -0.17 -2.67 -3.27
N ILE A 6 -1.04 -3.03 -2.33
CA ILE A 6 -1.83 -2.08 -1.56
C ILE A 6 -1.51 -2.31 -0.09
N LEU A 7 -0.80 -1.37 0.53
CA LEU A 7 -0.52 -1.37 1.97
C LEU A 7 -1.75 -0.86 2.71
N ASP A 8 -2.35 -1.74 3.53
CA ASP A 8 -3.58 -1.47 4.26
C ASP A 8 -3.30 -0.86 5.63
N PHE A 9 -3.71 0.39 5.82
CA PHE A 9 -3.64 1.12 7.09
C PHE A 9 -4.97 1.07 7.88
N GLY A 10 -5.88 0.17 7.51
CA GLY A 10 -7.17 -0.04 8.19
C GLY A 10 -8.34 0.73 7.57
N GLY A 11 -8.18 1.22 6.34
CA GLY A 11 -9.20 1.97 5.63
C GLY A 11 -10.35 1.10 5.14
N GLN A 12 -11.59 1.56 5.35
CA GLN A 12 -12.80 0.88 4.86
C GLN A 12 -12.82 0.68 3.34
N TYR A 13 -12.01 1.42 2.59
CA TYR A 13 -11.97 1.38 1.12
C TYR A 13 -10.85 0.53 0.52
N THR A 14 -10.00 -0.12 1.32
CA THR A 14 -8.87 -0.94 0.81
C THR A 14 -9.33 -1.99 -0.21
N GLN A 15 -10.44 -2.69 0.08
CA GLN A 15 -11.02 -3.67 -0.85
C GLN A 15 -11.56 -3.03 -2.13
N LEU A 16 -12.10 -1.81 -2.05
CA LEU A 16 -12.59 -1.09 -3.22
C LEU A 16 -11.42 -0.66 -4.11
N ILE A 17 -10.32 -0.18 -3.53
CA ILE A 17 -9.09 0.16 -4.27
C ILE A 17 -8.58 -1.08 -5.04
N ALA A 18 -8.48 -2.23 -4.35
CA ALA A 18 -8.05 -3.48 -4.97
C ALA A 18 -8.95 -3.90 -6.14
N ARG A 19 -10.27 -3.77 -5.97
CA ARG A 19 -11.25 -4.03 -7.02
C ARG A 19 -11.08 -3.08 -8.21
N ARG A 20 -10.91 -1.77 -7.99
CA ARG A 20 -10.72 -0.81 -9.08
C ARG A 20 -9.47 -1.09 -9.90
N ILE A 21 -8.37 -1.49 -9.26
CA ILE A 21 -7.14 -1.88 -9.98
C ILE A 21 -7.39 -3.12 -10.84
N ARG A 22 -8.14 -4.11 -10.33
CA ARG A 22 -8.51 -5.33 -11.09
C ARG A 22 -9.44 -5.02 -12.26
N GLU A 23 -10.37 -4.09 -12.09
CA GLU A 23 -11.26 -3.59 -13.16
C GLU A 23 -10.47 -2.89 -14.28
N LEU A 24 -9.28 -2.36 -14.00
CA LEU A 24 -8.34 -1.83 -14.99
C LEU A 24 -7.44 -2.91 -15.64
N GLY A 25 -7.66 -4.19 -15.31
CA GLY A 25 -6.92 -5.32 -15.91
C GLY A 25 -5.55 -5.59 -15.28
N VAL A 26 -5.25 -5.01 -14.11
CA VAL A 26 -3.97 -5.20 -13.41
C VAL A 26 -4.17 -6.09 -12.18
N TYR A 27 -3.25 -7.02 -11.93
CA TYR A 27 -3.29 -7.83 -10.71
C TYR A 27 -3.03 -6.95 -9.49
N SER A 28 -3.84 -7.13 -8.43
CA SER A 28 -3.69 -6.38 -7.18
C SER A 28 -3.70 -7.29 -5.96
N GLU A 29 -2.83 -6.96 -5.01
CA GLU A 29 -2.63 -7.68 -3.75
C GLU A 29 -2.74 -6.69 -2.59
N ILE A 30 -3.48 -7.08 -1.55
CA ILE A 30 -3.61 -6.30 -0.31
C ILE A 30 -2.64 -6.90 0.69
N LEU A 31 -1.85 -6.03 1.31
CA LEU A 31 -0.81 -6.35 2.27
C LEU A 31 -1.06 -5.54 3.54
N PRO A 32 -0.82 -6.07 4.73
CA PRO A 32 -0.86 -5.26 5.94
C PRO A 32 0.25 -4.20 5.90
N CYS A 33 -0.01 -2.99 6.40
CA CYS A 33 1.01 -1.94 6.52
C CYS A 33 2.24 -2.33 7.37
N THR A 34 2.11 -3.37 8.19
CA THR A 34 3.18 -3.93 9.04
C THR A 34 4.06 -4.95 8.34
N GLN A 35 3.79 -5.29 7.07
CA GLN A 35 4.61 -6.23 6.33
C GLN A 35 6.04 -5.69 6.15
N PRO A 36 7.09 -6.53 6.34
CA PRO A 36 8.46 -6.07 6.18
C PRO A 36 8.71 -5.45 4.80
N LEU A 37 9.26 -4.24 4.77
CA LEU A 37 9.45 -3.48 3.53
C LEU A 37 10.29 -4.27 2.50
N ASP A 38 11.34 -4.97 2.95
CA ASP A 38 12.22 -5.74 2.07
C ASP A 38 11.46 -6.85 1.32
N GLU A 39 10.47 -7.49 1.96
CA GLU A 39 9.61 -8.49 1.31
C GLU A 39 8.68 -7.84 0.29
N VAL A 40 8.11 -6.67 0.62
CA VAL A 40 7.26 -5.90 -0.30
C VAL A 40 8.05 -5.48 -1.54
N LEU A 41 9.28 -4.99 -1.37
CA LEU A 41 10.13 -4.55 -2.48
C LEU A 41 10.65 -5.73 -3.31
N ALA A 42 10.98 -6.87 -2.67
CA ALA A 42 11.40 -8.08 -3.36
C ALA A 42 10.26 -8.76 -4.15
N ALA A 43 9.00 -8.50 -3.79
CA ALA A 43 7.84 -9.10 -4.44
C ALA A 43 7.61 -8.60 -5.88
N GLY A 44 8.31 -7.56 -6.34
CA GLY A 44 8.29 -7.13 -7.74
C GLY A 44 7.03 -6.35 -8.18
N TYR A 45 6.46 -5.55 -7.28
CA TYR A 45 5.36 -4.64 -7.62
C TYR A 45 5.83 -3.51 -8.55
N LYS A 46 4.97 -3.12 -9.49
CA LYS A 46 5.19 -1.98 -10.40
C LYS A 46 4.82 -0.63 -9.78
N GLY A 47 4.06 -0.67 -8.69
CA GLY A 47 3.61 0.48 -7.94
C GLY A 47 2.99 0.02 -6.62
N LEU A 48 2.96 0.93 -5.64
CA LEU A 48 2.36 0.68 -4.34
C LEU A 48 1.31 1.75 -4.03
N VAL A 49 0.18 1.32 -3.47
CA VAL A 49 -0.85 2.21 -2.94
C VAL A 49 -0.82 2.14 -1.42
N LEU A 50 -0.70 3.28 -0.76
CA LEU A 50 -0.88 3.41 0.68
C LEU A 50 -2.35 3.78 0.91
N SER A 51 -3.13 2.85 1.47
CA SER A 51 -4.52 3.13 1.80
C SER A 51 -4.61 4.08 2.99
N GLY A 52 -5.74 4.77 3.11
CA GLY A 52 -6.03 5.54 4.31
C GLY A 52 -6.37 4.64 5.50
N GLY A 53 -6.48 5.23 6.67
CA GLY A 53 -6.92 4.58 7.90
C GLY A 53 -7.75 5.54 8.75
N PRO A 54 -8.43 5.04 9.81
CA PRO A 54 -9.14 5.90 10.75
C PRO A 54 -8.20 6.69 11.68
N SER A 55 -6.95 6.24 11.83
CA SER A 55 -5.98 6.85 12.74
C SER A 55 -5.44 8.18 12.20
N SER A 56 -5.25 9.13 13.10
CA SER A 56 -4.47 10.33 12.81
C SER A 56 -2.98 9.99 12.74
N VAL A 57 -2.26 10.47 11.73
CA VAL A 57 -0.80 10.26 11.61
C VAL A 57 0.02 10.87 12.76
N TYR A 58 -0.61 11.70 13.60
CA TYR A 58 0.03 12.34 14.76
C TYR A 58 -0.13 11.55 16.07
N GLU A 59 -0.90 10.46 16.09
CA GLU A 59 -1.04 9.59 17.27
C GLU A 59 0.22 8.73 17.46
N GLU A 60 0.60 8.46 18.71
CA GLU A 60 1.82 7.70 19.05
C GLU A 60 1.81 6.28 18.45
N ASP A 61 0.65 5.64 18.41
CA ASP A 61 0.47 4.27 17.91
C ASP A 61 -0.02 4.23 16.45
N ALA A 62 0.05 5.35 15.73
CA ALA A 62 -0.37 5.39 14.33
C ALA A 62 0.48 4.43 13.49
N PRO A 63 -0.15 3.57 12.65
CA PRO A 63 0.59 2.73 11.74
C PRO A 63 1.28 3.61 10.69
N LEU A 64 2.62 3.62 10.69
CA LEU A 64 3.42 4.38 9.75
C LEU A 64 4.18 3.44 8.81
N PRO A 65 4.29 3.77 7.52
CA PRO A 65 5.17 3.04 6.62
C PRO A 65 6.63 3.24 7.02
N ASP A 66 7.49 2.27 6.71
CA ASP A 66 8.94 2.45 6.77
C ASP A 66 9.34 3.60 5.82
N LYS A 67 10.09 4.58 6.34
CA LYS A 67 10.52 5.77 5.58
C LYS A 67 11.32 5.43 4.33
N LYS A 68 12.03 4.30 4.33
CA LYS A 68 12.78 3.81 3.17
C LYS A 68 11.88 3.51 1.97
N LEU A 69 10.57 3.29 2.19
CA LEU A 69 9.59 3.12 1.13
C LEU A 69 9.60 4.29 0.15
N PHE A 70 9.73 5.52 0.65
CA PHE A 70 9.75 6.74 -0.16
C PHE A 70 11.03 6.88 -1.00
N GLU A 71 12.08 6.13 -0.68
CA GLU A 71 13.37 6.11 -1.38
C GLU A 71 13.51 4.89 -2.30
N ALA A 72 12.55 3.95 -2.28
CA ALA A 72 12.64 2.66 -2.95
C ALA A 72 12.54 2.72 -4.50
N GLY A 73 12.28 3.89 -5.07
CA GLY A 73 12.21 4.09 -6.53
C GLY A 73 10.97 3.48 -7.21
N VAL A 74 10.05 2.90 -6.44
CA VAL A 74 8.76 2.38 -6.92
C VAL A 74 7.73 3.52 -6.84
N PRO A 75 6.89 3.74 -7.88
CA PRO A 75 5.82 4.73 -7.82
C PRO A 75 4.85 4.49 -6.66
N LEU A 76 4.55 5.55 -5.92
CA LEU A 76 3.66 5.52 -4.74
C LEU A 76 2.42 6.38 -4.98
N LEU A 77 1.27 5.89 -4.51
CA LEU A 77 0.03 6.66 -4.42
C LEU A 77 -0.51 6.58 -2.99
N GLY A 78 -0.59 7.71 -2.29
CA GLY A 78 -1.26 7.81 -0.98
C GLY A 78 -2.70 8.28 -1.14
N ILE A 79 -3.63 7.67 -0.39
CA ILE A 79 -5.05 8.03 -0.39
C ILE A 79 -5.50 8.34 1.04
N CYS A 80 -5.91 9.60 1.26
CA CYS A 80 -6.16 10.21 2.58
C CYS A 80 -4.89 10.41 3.42
#